data_AF-A0A7W6TRL5-F1
#
_entry.id   AF-A0A7W6TRL5-F1
#
_cell.length_a   1.000
_cell.length_b   1.000
_cell.length_c   1.000
_cell.angle_alpha   90.00
_cell.angle_beta   90.00
_cell.angle_gamma   90.00
#
_symmetry.space_group_name_H-M   'P 1'
#
loop_
_entity.id
_entity.type
_entity.pdbx_description
1 polymer ?
#
loop_
_entity_poly.entity_id
_entity_poly.type
_entity_poly.pdbx_seq_one_letter_code
_entity_poly.pdbx_strand_id
1 'polypeptide(L)' 'MSAHPAVSNGSYEVNRLRTDFPALAMTVYGKPLVYLDNAASAQKPRGA' A
#
# COMPACT_ATOMS: atom_id res chain seq x y z
N MET A 1 -14.79 0.07 17.60
CA MET A 1 -14.03 0.10 16.33
C MET A 1 -13.72 -1.33 15.95
N SER A 2 -14.20 -1.82 14.82
CA SER A 2 -13.80 -3.15 14.34
C SER A 2 -12.36 -3.07 13.82
N ALA A 3 -11.53 -4.06 14.12
CA ALA A 3 -10.18 -4.12 13.56
C ALA A 3 -10.25 -4.20 12.02
N HIS A 4 -9.29 -3.55 11.34
CA HIS A 4 -9.21 -3.62 9.89
C HIS A 4 -8.96 -5.08 9.45
N PRO A 5 -9.56 -5.57 8.33
CA PRO A 5 -9.41 -6.96 7.89
C PRO A 5 -7.96 -7.43 7.67
N ALA A 6 -7.03 -6.50 7.50
CA ALA A 6 -5.60 -6.76 7.31
C ALA A 6 -4.81 -6.93 8.63
N VAL A 7 -5.46 -6.85 9.80
CA VAL A 7 -4.82 -7.15 11.08
C VAL A 7 -4.83 -8.66 11.32
N SER A 8 -3.67 -9.27 11.50
CA SER A 8 -3.52 -10.63 12.03
C SER A 8 -2.51 -10.68 13.15
N ASN A 9 -2.80 -11.47 14.18
CA ASN A 9 -1.93 -11.66 15.35
C ASN A 9 -1.51 -10.34 16.05
N GLY A 10 -2.37 -9.33 16.04
CA GLY A 10 -2.11 -8.03 16.68
C GLY A 10 -1.22 -7.08 15.89
N SER A 11 -0.85 -7.41 14.65
CA SER A 11 -0.09 -6.54 13.75
C SER A 11 -0.77 -6.41 12.38
N TYR A 12 -0.34 -5.41 11.60
CA TYR A 12 -0.82 -5.23 10.23
C TYR A 12 0.00 -6.05 9.25
N GLU A 13 -0.68 -6.83 8.41
CA GLU A 13 -0.09 -7.52 7.26
C GLU A 13 0.16 -6.52 6.12
N VAL A 14 1.29 -5.80 6.20
CA VAL A 14 1.64 -4.74 5.25
C VAL A 14 1.63 -5.25 3.79
N ASN A 15 2.09 -6.48 3.56
CA ASN A 15 2.09 -7.07 2.21
C ASN A 15 0.68 -7.19 1.63
N ARG A 16 -0.31 -7.54 2.44
CA ARG A 16 -1.71 -7.59 2.02
C ARG A 16 -2.22 -6.20 1.65
N LEU A 17 -1.95 -5.21 2.50
CA LEU A 17 -2.33 -3.82 2.23
C LEU A 17 -1.73 -3.28 0.94
N ARG A 18 -0.45 -3.58 0.66
CA ARG A 18 0.22 -3.13 -0.58
C ARG A 18 -0.49 -3.61 -1.85
N THR A 19 -1.19 -4.74 -1.80
CA THR A 19 -1.95 -5.25 -2.96
C THR A 19 -3.15 -4.36 -3.33
N ASP A 20 -3.64 -3.55 -2.39
CA ASP A 20 -4.76 -2.65 -2.63
C ASP A 20 -4.36 -1.40 -3.42
N PHE A 21 -3.06 -1.09 -3.52
CA PHE A 21 -2.51 0.11 -4.19
C PHE A 21 -1.81 -0.28 -5.51
N PRO A 22 -2.48 -0.22 -6.67
CA PRO A 22 -1.91 -0.69 -7.93
C PRO A 22 -0.60 -0.01 -8.33
N ALA A 23 -0.43 1.27 -7.98
CA ALA A 23 0.77 2.03 -8.26
C ALA A 23 2.04 1.41 -7.65
N LEU A 24 1.93 0.73 -6.49
CA LEU A 24 3.09 0.12 -5.83
C LEU A 24 3.64 -1.12 -6.55
N ALA A 25 2.92 -1.65 -7.54
CA ALA A 25 3.39 -2.74 -8.41
C ALA A 25 4.15 -2.22 -9.66
N MET A 26 4.23 -0.90 -9.85
CA MET A 26 4.84 -0.31 -11.03
C MET A 26 6.36 -0.42 -11.02
N THR A 27 6.92 -0.45 -12.23
CA THR A 27 8.36 -0.31 -12.49
C THR A 27 8.62 1.08 -13.06
N VAL A 28 9.60 1.78 -12.51
CA VAL A 28 10.03 3.11 -12.95
C VAL A 28 11.53 3.06 -13.26
N TYR A 29 11.91 3.47 -14.48
CA TYR A 29 13.29 3.36 -14.98
C TYR A 29 13.88 1.95 -14.83
N GLY A 30 13.07 0.92 -15.06
CA GLY A 30 13.49 -0.48 -14.94
C GLY A 30 13.66 -1.01 -13.51
N LYS A 31 13.24 -0.27 -12.47
CA LYS A 31 13.32 -0.68 -11.06
C LYS A 31 11.94 -0.67 -10.38
N PRO A 32 11.70 -1.54 -9.39
CA PRO A 32 10.47 -1.49 -8.58
C PRO A 32 10.29 -0.13 -7.91
N LEU A 33 9.07 0.39 -7.92
CA LEU A 33 8.74 1.66 -7.28
C LEU A 33 8.91 1.58 -5.75
N VAL A 34 9.64 2.55 -5.19
CA VAL A 34 9.62 2.88 -3.76
C VAL A 34 9.13 4.32 -3.63
N TYR A 35 7.86 4.50 -3.25
CA TYR A 35 7.22 5.81 -3.16
C TYR A 35 7.42 6.44 -1.78
N LEU A 36 8.36 7.37 -1.67
CA LEU A 36 8.72 8.07 -0.42
C LEU A 36 8.32 9.55 -0.41
N ASP A 37 7.25 9.90 -1.11
CA ASP A 37 6.73 11.27 -1.21
C ASP A 37 5.27 11.38 -0.75
N ASN A 38 4.92 10.61 0.30
CA ASN A 38 3.55 10.54 0.81
C ASN A 38 3.04 11.87 1.39
N ALA A 39 3.95 12.80 1.73
CA ALA A 39 3.60 14.10 2.27
C ALA A 39 3.05 15.06 1.20
N ALA A 40 3.47 14.91 -0.07
CA ALA A 40 2.92 15.67 -1.18
C ALA A 40 1.56 15.12 -1.62
N SER A 41 1.44 13.79 -1.72
CA SER A 41 0.17 13.10 -1.99
C SER A 41 0.27 11.62 -1.63
N ALA A 42 -0.86 10.95 -1.44
CA ALA A 42 -0.92 9.51 -1.18
C ALA A 42 -1.43 8.75 -2.40
N GLN A 43 -0.91 7.53 -2.60
CA GLN A 43 -1.47 6.61 -3.58
C GLN A 43 -2.87 6.16 -3.17
N LYS A 44 -3.76 5.99 -4.15
CA LYS A 44 -5.14 5.54 -3.89
C LYS A 44 -5.24 4.02 -3.94
N PRO A 45 -6.01 3.40 -3.02
CA PRO A 45 -6.40 2.00 -3.19
C PRO A 45 -7.46 1.85 -4.29
N ARG A 46 -7.69 0.61 -4.76
CA ARG A 46 -8.64 0.32 -5.86
C ARG A 46 -10.08 0.80 -5.63
N GLY A 47 -10.49 0.99 -4.38
CA GLY A 47 -11.87 1.36 -4.00
C GLY A 47 -12.01 2.73 -3.34
N ALA A 48 -11.04 3.64 -3.51
CA ALA A 48 -11.07 5.00 -2.97
C ALA A 48 -11.62 6.05 -3.94
#